data_AF-A0A5P1F8V6-F1
#
_entry.id   AF-A0A5P1F8V6-F1
#
_cell.length_a   1.000
_cell.length_b   1.000
_cell.length_c   1.000
_cell.angle_alpha   90.00
_cell.angle_beta   90.00
_cell.angle_gamma   90.00
#
_symmetry.space_group_name_H-M   'P 1'
#
loop_
_entity.id
_entity.type
_entity.pdbx_description
1 polymer ?
#
loop_
_entity_poly.entity_id
_entity_poly.type
_entity_poly.pdbx_seq_one_letter_code
_entity_poly.pdbx_strand_id
1 'polypeptide(L)'
;MIKNTFYEFESDYIKMMPVKVWHVGPVSLRNRDADDKVVRGGESGENLIKHCLNWLDGEKPGSVLYVCFGSLSRFTCSQLREIALGVETSGYSFILAIENCGDKAERMPEKFEKRV
;
A
#
# COMPACT_ATOMS: atom_id res chain seq x y z
N MET A 1 -6.91 24.02 -14.91
CA MET A 1 -7.10 22.79 -14.11
C MET A 1 -5.81 22.47 -13.37
N ILE A 2 -5.87 22.13 -12.09
CA ILE A 2 -4.70 21.69 -11.31
C ILE A 2 -4.68 20.16 -11.32
N LYS A 3 -3.52 19.55 -11.58
CA LYS A 3 -3.35 18.09 -11.56
C LYS A 3 -2.16 17.69 -10.70
N ASN A 4 -2.36 16.65 -9.90
CA ASN A 4 -1.29 16.00 -9.14
C ASN A 4 -0.52 15.05 -10.07
N THR A 5 0.36 15.64 -10.88
CA THR A 5 1.19 14.97 -11.88
C THR A 5 2.41 15.87 -12.16
N PHE A 6 3.36 15.39 -12.94
CA PHE A 6 4.51 16.17 -13.43
C PHE A 6 4.70 15.94 -14.93
N TYR A 7 5.40 16.88 -15.59
CA TYR A 7 5.43 16.95 -17.05
C TYR A 7 6.03 15.69 -17.69
N GLU A 8 7.12 15.18 -17.13
CA GLU A 8 7.84 14.01 -17.64
C GLU A 8 6.99 12.73 -17.59
N PHE A 9 5.97 12.67 -16.72
CA PHE A 9 5.08 11.51 -16.61
C PHE A 9 3.95 11.52 -17.63
N GLU A 10 3.35 12.68 -17.91
CA GLU A 10 2.15 12.80 -18.77
C GLU A 10 2.33 13.74 -19.96
N SER A 11 3.57 13.94 -20.44
CA SER A 11 3.92 15.01 -21.41
C SER A 11 3.02 15.04 -22.65
N ASP A 12 2.68 13.90 -23.24
CA ASP A 12 1.84 13.84 -24.43
C ASP A 12 0.38 14.20 -24.12
N TYR A 13 -0.15 13.70 -23.02
CA TYR A 13 -1.50 14.01 -22.58
C TYR A 13 -1.66 15.50 -22.23
N ILE A 14 -0.61 16.13 -21.71
CA ILE A 14 -0.58 17.56 -21.39
C ILE A 14 -0.68 18.41 -22.66
N LYS A 15 0.06 18.05 -23.73
CA LYS A 15 0.03 18.77 -25.00
C LYS A 15 -1.33 18.67 -25.71
N MET A 16 -2.05 17.57 -25.48
CA MET A 16 -3.38 17.33 -26.06
C MET A 16 -4.52 18.03 -25.30
N MET A 17 -4.25 18.61 -24.13
CA MET A 17 -5.29 19.24 -23.32
C MET A 17 -5.80 20.54 -23.94
N PRO A 18 -7.13 20.71 -24.11
CA PRO A 18 -7.70 21.94 -24.65
C PRO A 18 -7.70 23.10 -23.62
N VAL A 19 -7.31 22.84 -22.38
CA VAL A 19 -7.32 23.79 -21.28
C VAL A 19 -5.95 23.88 -20.62
N LYS A 20 -5.60 25.04 -20.09
CA LYS A 20 -4.37 25.21 -19.30
C LYS A 20 -4.38 24.28 -18.08
N VAL A 21 -3.36 23.43 -17.97
CA VAL A 21 -3.15 22.53 -16.85
C VAL A 21 -1.91 22.95 -16.06
N TRP A 22 -2.03 22.95 -14.73
CA TRP A 22 -0.92 23.18 -13.80
C TRP A 22 -0.54 21.84 -13.15
N HIS A 23 0.66 21.37 -13.41
CA HIS A 23 1.19 20.11 -12.89
C HIS A 23 1.97 20.42 -11.61
N VAL A 24 1.39 20.10 -10.46
CA VAL A 24 1.94 20.45 -9.14
C VAL A 24 2.38 19.22 -8.34
N GLY A 25 2.46 18.06 -9.01
CA GLY A 25 2.78 16.78 -8.40
C GLY A 25 4.27 16.41 -8.46
N PRO A 26 4.63 15.26 -7.86
CA PRO A 26 3.76 14.44 -7.01
C PRO A 26 3.57 15.09 -5.62
N VAL A 27 2.31 15.37 -5.27
CA VAL A 27 1.93 16.03 -4.00
C VAL A 27 2.33 15.18 -2.78
N SER A 28 2.48 13.86 -2.96
CA SER A 28 2.96 12.94 -1.91
C SER A 28 4.35 13.27 -1.38
N LEU A 29 5.20 14.00 -2.13
CA LEU A 29 6.55 14.39 -1.68
C LEU A 29 6.58 15.64 -0.78
N ARG A 30 5.43 16.27 -0.53
CA ARG A 30 5.32 17.52 0.24
C ARG A 30 5.02 17.30 1.72
N ASN A 31 4.37 16.21 2.11
CA ASN A 31 4.13 15.86 3.52
C ASN A 31 5.39 15.25 4.14
N ARG A 32 6.32 16.09 4.57
CA ARG A 32 7.61 15.65 5.13
C ARG A 32 7.60 15.55 6.65
N ASP A 33 6.78 16.36 7.32
CA ASP A 33 6.77 16.43 8.77
C ASP A 33 5.90 15.35 9.39
N ALA A 34 6.25 14.92 10.61
CA ALA A 34 5.46 13.95 11.36
C ALA A 34 4.02 14.45 11.60
N ASP A 35 3.86 15.76 11.79
CA ASP A 35 2.57 16.44 11.99
C ASP A 35 1.73 16.51 10.70
N ASP A 36 2.39 16.58 9.53
CA ASP A 36 1.77 16.56 8.22
C ASP A 36 1.25 15.17 7.84
N LYS A 37 1.92 14.12 8.32
CA LYS A 37 1.49 12.73 8.16
C LYS A 37 0.29 12.50 9.06
N VAL A 38 -0.91 12.73 8.53
CA VAL A 38 -2.13 12.21 9.15
C VAL A 38 -1.92 10.71 9.36
N VAL A 39 -1.77 10.30 10.62
CA VAL A 39 -1.70 8.89 10.98
C VAL A 39 -3.09 8.32 10.78
N ARG A 40 -3.35 7.89 9.55
CA ARG A 40 -4.56 7.15 9.19
C ARG A 40 -4.49 5.83 9.95
N GLY A 41 -5.17 5.75 11.08
CA GLY A 41 -5.14 4.60 11.98
C GLY A 41 -4.98 4.92 13.47
N GLY A 42 -4.73 6.18 13.85
CA GLY A 42 -4.55 6.59 15.26
C GLY A 42 -3.26 6.05 15.89
N GLU A 43 -3.13 6.12 17.22
CA GLU A 43 -1.92 5.72 17.97
C GLU A 43 -1.50 4.26 17.73
N SER A 44 -2.48 3.37 17.48
CA SER A 44 -2.21 1.98 17.11
C SER A 44 -1.55 1.85 15.73
N GLY A 45 -1.86 2.76 14.80
CA GLY A 45 -1.25 2.84 13.49
C GLY A 45 0.23 3.23 13.54
N GLU A 46 0.62 4.14 14.43
CA GLU A 46 2.03 4.54 14.57
C GLU A 46 2.92 3.39 15.03
N ASN A 47 2.47 2.66 16.05
CA ASN A 47 3.23 1.53 16.57
C ASN A 47 3.32 0.42 15.52
N LEU A 48 2.23 0.13 14.80
CA LEU A 48 2.25 -0.83 13.70
C LEU A 48 3.23 -0.42 12.59
N ILE A 49 3.25 0.87 12.21
CA ILE A 49 4.20 1.40 11.23
C ILE A 49 5.65 1.21 11.72
N LYS A 50 5.95 1.56 12.97
CA LYS A 50 7.30 1.36 13.55
C LYS A 50 7.73 -0.11 13.52
N HIS A 51 6.84 -1.02 13.94
CA HIS A 51 7.13 -2.46 13.89
C HIS A 51 7.37 -2.95 12.46
N CYS A 52 6.55 -2.52 11.50
CA CYS A 52 6.67 -2.88 10.09
C CYS A 52 7.97 -2.38 9.48
N LEU A 53 8.35 -1.13 9.76
CA LEU A 53 9.61 -0.53 9.29
C LEU A 53 10.82 -1.23 9.90
N ASN A 54 10.82 -1.50 11.21
CA ASN A 54 11.91 -2.23 11.86
C ASN A 54 12.10 -3.65 11.30
N TRP A 55 11.01 -4.33 10.94
CA TRP A 55 11.08 -5.63 10.26
C TRP A 55 11.68 -5.48 8.85
N LEU A 56 11.22 -4.48 8.10
CA LEU A 56 11.69 -4.21 6.73
C LEU A 56 13.20 -3.85 6.69
N ASP A 57 13.71 -3.16 7.71
CA ASP A 57 15.13 -2.83 7.85
C ASP A 57 16.04 -4.07 7.96
N GLY A 58 15.48 -5.23 8.33
CA GLY A 58 16.18 -6.52 8.40
C GLY A 58 16.27 -7.26 7.06
N GLU A 59 15.48 -6.85 6.06
CA GLU A 59 15.39 -7.52 4.76
C GLU A 59 16.39 -6.97 3.75
N LYS A 60 16.68 -7.73 2.68
CA LYS A 60 17.61 -7.29 1.64
C LYS A 60 16.93 -6.22 0.74
N PRO A 61 17.69 -5.26 0.20
CA PRO A 61 17.14 -4.31 -0.76
C PRO A 61 16.49 -5.01 -1.97
N GLY A 62 15.24 -4.66 -2.25
CA GLY A 62 14.47 -5.24 -3.36
C GLY A 62 14.00 -6.68 -3.14
N SER A 63 14.07 -7.23 -1.92
CA SER A 63 13.60 -8.61 -1.64
C SER A 63 12.18 -8.72 -1.10
N VAL A 64 11.53 -7.60 -0.76
CA VAL A 64 10.21 -7.60 -0.12
C VAL A 64 9.11 -7.18 -1.07
N LEU A 65 8.02 -7.96 -1.10
CA LEU A 65 6.81 -7.63 -1.84
C LEU A 65 5.83 -6.82 -0.98
N TYR A 66 5.46 -5.62 -1.41
CA TYR A 66 4.37 -4.86 -0.81
C TYR A 66 3.07 -5.04 -1.62
N VAL A 67 2.03 -5.59 -0.99
CA VAL A 67 0.73 -5.84 -1.62
C VAL A 67 -0.33 -4.98 -0.95
N CYS A 68 -0.89 -4.04 -1.71
CA CYS A 68 -1.92 -3.11 -1.23
C CYS A 68 -2.88 -2.75 -2.36
N PHE A 69 -4.18 -2.83 -2.09
CA PHE A 69 -5.24 -2.54 -3.06
C PHE A 69 -5.91 -1.18 -2.83
N GLY A 70 -5.34 -0.33 -1.98
CA GLY A 70 -5.91 0.97 -1.63
C GLY A 70 -7.12 0.88 -0.69
N SER A 71 -7.58 2.03 -0.20
CA SER A 71 -8.56 2.13 0.88
C SER A 71 -10.03 1.85 0.48
N LEU A 72 -10.30 1.72 -0.81
CA LEU A 72 -11.66 1.52 -1.32
C LEU A 72 -11.92 0.10 -1.82
N SER A 73 -10.88 -0.74 -1.89
CA SER A 73 -11.01 -2.10 -2.39
C SER A 73 -11.67 -3.00 -1.35
N ARG A 74 -12.68 -3.77 -1.79
CA ARG A 74 -13.42 -4.73 -0.97
C ARG A 74 -13.26 -6.11 -1.59
N PHE A 75 -12.82 -7.07 -0.79
CA PHE A 75 -12.64 -8.46 -1.20
C PHE A 75 -13.50 -9.37 -0.34
N THR A 76 -14.01 -10.45 -0.94
CA THR A 76 -14.60 -11.55 -0.15
C THR A 76 -13.51 -12.28 0.62
N CYS A 77 -13.88 -13.01 1.68
CA CYS A 77 -12.90 -13.71 2.51
C CYS A 77 -12.19 -14.82 1.72
N SER A 78 -12.92 -15.48 0.80
CA SER A 78 -12.34 -16.43 -0.15
C SER A 78 -11.30 -15.78 -1.07
N GLN A 79 -11.54 -14.58 -1.60
CA GLN A 79 -10.55 -13.88 -2.42
C GLN A 79 -9.30 -13.50 -1.61
N LEU A 80 -9.47 -13.00 -0.38
CA LEU A 80 -8.33 -12.69 0.49
C LEU A 80 -7.49 -13.93 0.81
N ARG A 81 -8.13 -15.08 1.01
CA ARG A 81 -7.45 -16.36 1.25
C ARG A 81 -6.59 -16.76 0.05
N GLU A 82 -7.13 -16.67 -1.16
CA GLU A 82 -6.37 -17.01 -2.37
C GLU A 82 -5.22 -16.02 -2.61
N ILE A 83 -5.42 -14.72 -2.34
CA ILE A 83 -4.33 -13.73 -2.39
C ILE A 83 -3.23 -14.08 -1.39
N ALA A 84 -3.60 -14.39 -0.14
CA ALA A 84 -2.64 -14.77 0.90
C ALA A 84 -1.84 -16.01 0.51
N LEU A 85 -2.52 -17.04 -0.01
CA LEU A 85 -1.87 -18.27 -0.49
C LEU A 85 -0.96 -18.01 -1.70
N GLY A 86 -1.41 -17.19 -2.66
CA GLY A 86 -0.61 -16.81 -3.83
C GLY A 86 0.67 -16.06 -3.44
N VAL A 87 0.57 -15.15 -2.48
CA VAL A 87 1.73 -14.42 -1.97
C VAL A 87 2.67 -15.35 -1.19
N GLU A 88 2.14 -16.23 -0.33
CA GLU A 88 2.93 -17.25 0.38
C GLU A 88 3.71 -18.16 -0.58
N THR A 89 3.05 -18.64 -1.63
CA THR A 89 3.68 -19.51 -2.65
C THR A 89 4.71 -18.81 -3.52
N SER A 90 4.76 -17.47 -3.52
CA SER A 90 5.78 -16.71 -4.26
C SER A 90 7.18 -16.86 -3.66
N GLY A 91 7.30 -17.25 -2.39
CA GLY A 91 8.56 -17.41 -1.68
C GLY A 91 9.29 -16.10 -1.34
N TYR A 92 8.67 -14.94 -1.61
CA TYR A 92 9.20 -13.64 -1.18
C TYR A 92 8.77 -13.33 0.24
N SER A 93 9.62 -12.63 1.00
CA SER A 93 9.18 -11.88 2.17
C SER A 93 8.16 -10.82 1.72
N PHE A 94 7.10 -10.58 2.50
CA PHE A 94 6.02 -9.70 2.05
C PHE A 94 5.34 -8.90 3.16
N ILE A 95 4.74 -7.78 2.77
CA ILE A 95 3.80 -6.99 3.57
C ILE A 95 2.46 -6.99 2.86
N LEU A 96 1.45 -7.64 3.45
CA LEU A 96 0.09 -7.75 2.89
C LEU A 96 -0.87 -6.79 3.62
N ALA A 97 -1.13 -5.62 3.01
CA ALA A 97 -2.05 -4.62 3.54
C ALA A 97 -3.48 -4.91 3.08
N ILE A 98 -4.27 -5.52 3.96
CA ILE A 98 -5.65 -5.92 3.69
C ILE A 98 -6.62 -5.36 4.73
N GLU A 99 -7.82 -5.01 4.30
CA GLU A 99 -8.91 -4.62 5.19
C GLU A 99 -9.63 -5.85 5.75
N ASN A 100 -10.37 -5.69 6.86
CA ASN A 100 -11.03 -6.80 7.54
C ASN A 100 -12.19 -7.32 6.69
N CYS A 101 -12.18 -8.63 6.39
CA CYS A 101 -13.34 -9.35 5.88
C CYS A 101 -13.86 -10.25 6.99
N GLY A 102 -15.13 -10.07 7.38
CA GLY A 102 -15.84 -11.00 8.27
C GLY A 102 -15.08 -11.43 9.53
N ASP A 103 -15.33 -12.67 9.96
CA ASP A 103 -14.66 -13.27 11.10
C ASP A 103 -13.21 -13.67 10.78
N LYS A 104 -12.32 -13.54 11.77
CA LYS A 104 -10.87 -13.82 11.63
C LYS A 104 -10.56 -15.23 11.10
N ALA A 105 -11.39 -16.22 11.41
CA ALA A 105 -11.20 -17.61 11.00
C ALA A 105 -11.44 -17.83 9.49
N GLU A 106 -12.22 -16.98 8.84
CA GLU A 106 -12.52 -17.06 7.41
C GLU A 106 -11.47 -16.33 6.54
N ARG A 107 -10.69 -15.43 7.16
CA ARG A 107 -9.85 -14.46 6.47
C ARG A 107 -8.51 -15.02 5.99
N MET A 108 -7.92 -15.93 6.76
CA MET A 108 -6.57 -16.44 6.52
C MET A 108 -6.56 -17.97 6.49
N PRO A 109 -5.73 -18.59 5.63
CA PRO A 109 -5.49 -20.02 5.71
C PRO A 109 -5.11 -20.44 7.14
N GLU A 110 -5.57 -21.60 7.60
CA GLU A 110 -5.21 -22.09 8.93
C GLU A 110 -3.69 -22.07 9.12
N LYS A 111 -3.20 -21.56 10.26
CA LYS A 111 -1.76 -21.48 10.58
C LYS A 111 -0.92 -20.67 9.59
N PHE A 112 -1.51 -19.76 8.80
CA PHE A 112 -0.78 -18.88 7.88
C PHE A 112 0.42 -18.22 8.56
N GLU A 113 0.21 -17.57 9.70
CA GLU A 113 1.26 -16.90 10.50
C GLU A 113 2.37 -17.84 11.05
N LYS A 114 2.17 -19.17 11.03
CA LYS A 114 3.18 -20.14 11.47
C LYS A 114 4.02 -20.67 10.31
N ARG A 115 3.63 -20.39 9.07
CA ARG A 115 4.29 -20.87 7.85
C ARG A 115 5.10 -19.78 7.15
N VAL A 116 4.82 -18.52 7.44
CA VAL A 116 5.56 -17.33 6.96
C VAL A 116 6.45 -16.74 8.04
#